data_AF-A0A1F6QIF6-F1
#
_entry.id   AF-A0A1F6QIF6-F1
#
_cell.length_a   1.000
_cell.length_b   1.000
_cell.length_c   1.000
_cell.angle_alpha   90.00
_cell.angle_beta   90.00
_cell.angle_gamma   90.00
#
_symmetry.space_group_name_H-M   'P 1'
#
loop_
_entity.id
_entity.type
_entity.pdbx_description
1 polymer ?
#
loop_
_entity_poly.entity_id
_entity_poly.type
_entity_poly.pdbx_seq_one_letter_code
_entity_poly.pdbx_strand_id
1 'polypeptide(L)'
;MEFVPIIYLNQLSNNNYEKIISTYDSIMLIEGKCNELTDQIVHIEQWLEELPKDLTIFYDLCICSSNVDGHCRIYDTNGYNKEETMKVFSKKLEVLLKKTRIRSLVLSDMNKDTLDYIYKNYGSVIDIWYEFKTKSQLYNVFRSMMQLPFIQKEYHVDGSDLDVLYRITEYTHNIILKPCLTTIDISQSLFQEKGLYTSAFMTSAEAIMIQYLNKEYHIDFLSELTSELCRIGYNKLFIPGELLI
;
A
#
# COMPACT_ATOMS: atom_id res chain seq x y z
N MET A 1 -24.10 -2.52 -4.95
CA MET A 1 -23.53 -2.06 -3.68
C MET A 1 -22.35 -1.14 -4.03
N GLU A 2 -22.38 0.10 -3.59
CA GLU A 2 -21.54 1.21 -4.06
C GLU A 2 -20.09 1.10 -3.58
N PHE A 3 -19.14 1.58 -4.38
CA PHE A 3 -17.73 1.54 -4.06
C PHE A 3 -17.04 2.86 -4.33
N VAL A 4 -16.06 3.08 -3.45
CA VAL A 4 -15.50 4.33 -2.98
C VAL A 4 -13.99 4.15 -3.11
N PRO A 5 -13.28 4.93 -3.94
CA PRO A 5 -11.84 5.02 -3.93
C PRO A 5 -11.26 5.15 -2.52
N ILE A 6 -9.99 4.78 -2.38
CA ILE A 6 -9.26 4.96 -1.12
C ILE A 6 -9.14 6.48 -0.86
N ILE A 7 -10.10 7.04 -0.13
CA ILE A 7 -10.07 8.40 0.38
C ILE A 7 -9.32 8.40 1.70
N TYR A 8 -8.19 9.09 1.72
CA TYR A 8 -7.51 9.44 2.96
C TYR A 8 -8.13 10.70 3.55
N LEU A 9 -9.07 10.54 4.48
CA LEU A 9 -9.64 11.67 5.22
C LEU A 9 -8.65 12.10 6.30
N ASN A 10 -8.07 13.28 6.11
CA ASN A 10 -7.18 13.90 7.07
C ASN A 10 -8.04 14.52 8.20
N GLN A 11 -8.15 13.84 9.35
CA GLN A 11 -8.70 14.46 10.56
C GLN A 11 -7.54 14.77 11.52
N LEU A 12 -7.09 16.03 11.48
CA LEU A 12 -6.24 16.61 12.50
C LEU A 12 -7.04 16.62 13.81
N SER A 13 -6.68 15.73 14.74
CA SER A 13 -6.96 15.96 16.16
C SER A 13 -5.64 16.22 16.85
N ASN A 14 -5.63 17.25 17.69
CA ASN A 14 -4.46 17.78 18.37
C ASN A 14 -3.69 16.68 19.12
N ASN A 15 -2.67 16.09 18.47
CA ASN A 15 -1.40 15.57 19.01
C ASN A 15 -0.67 14.79 17.91
N ASN A 16 0.18 15.49 17.13
CA ASN A 16 1.34 15.00 16.36
C ASN A 16 1.24 13.76 15.43
N TYR A 17 0.06 13.35 14.92
CA TYR A 17 -0.02 12.28 13.92
C TYR A 17 -0.96 12.58 12.75
N GLU A 18 -0.57 12.21 11.53
CA GLU A 18 -1.48 12.17 10.37
C GLU A 18 -2.13 10.79 10.31
N LYS A 19 -3.41 10.71 10.72
CA LYS A 19 -4.22 9.50 10.58
C LYS A 19 -4.70 9.38 9.13
N ILE A 20 -4.33 8.29 8.48
CA ILE A 20 -4.52 8.05 7.06
C ILE A 20 -5.45 6.82 6.91
N ILE A 21 -6.72 7.08 6.59
CA ILE A 21 -7.76 6.05 6.47
C ILE A 21 -7.67 5.42 5.07
N SER A 22 -7.40 4.11 4.99
CA SER A 22 -7.39 3.37 3.72
C SER A 22 -8.65 2.52 3.62
N THR A 23 -9.42 2.57 2.54
CA THR A 23 -10.69 1.80 2.50
C THR A 23 -10.51 0.29 2.35
N TYR A 24 -9.38 -0.23 1.84
CA TYR A 24 -9.06 -1.67 1.79
C TYR A 24 -7.55 -1.92 1.62
N ASP A 25 -7.06 -3.11 2.01
CA ASP A 25 -5.64 -3.50 2.06
C ASP A 25 -4.84 -3.33 0.74
N SER A 26 -5.54 -3.23 -0.39
CA SER A 26 -5.16 -2.61 -1.68
C SER A 26 -6.32 -2.89 -2.63
N ILE A 27 -6.96 -1.84 -3.16
CA ILE A 27 -7.94 -1.89 -4.26
C ILE A 27 -9.36 -2.40 -3.90
N MET A 28 -10.31 -1.53 -4.23
CA MET A 28 -11.73 -1.79 -4.53
C MET A 28 -12.05 -3.22 -5.01
N LEU A 29 -12.91 -3.91 -4.27
CA LEU A 29 -13.95 -4.74 -4.90
C LEU A 29 -14.92 -3.79 -5.64
N ILE A 30 -15.47 -4.12 -6.80
CA ILE A 30 -16.80 -3.64 -7.24
C ILE A 30 -17.48 -4.85 -7.86
N GLU A 31 -18.67 -5.18 -7.35
CA GLU A 31 -19.60 -6.08 -8.02
C GLU A 31 -20.01 -5.52 -9.38
N GLY A 32 -19.59 -6.18 -10.45
CA GLY A 32 -20.07 -5.89 -11.79
C GLY A 32 -19.13 -6.47 -12.83
N LYS A 33 -19.69 -7.22 -13.80
CA LYS A 33 -18.97 -7.68 -14.99
C LYS A 33 -18.43 -6.47 -15.77
N CYS A 34 -17.24 -5.98 -15.43
CA CYS A 34 -16.53 -4.95 -16.17
C CYS A 34 -15.42 -5.64 -16.97
N ASN A 35 -15.60 -5.72 -18.28
CA ASN A 35 -14.76 -6.54 -19.15
C ASN A 35 -13.45 -5.86 -19.57
N GLU A 36 -13.17 -4.60 -19.23
CA GLU A 36 -11.94 -3.90 -19.66
C GLU A 36 -11.40 -2.86 -18.65
N LEU A 37 -10.07 -2.75 -18.57
CA LEU A 37 -9.30 -1.80 -17.72
C LEU A 37 -9.67 -0.32 -17.97
N THR A 38 -10.20 -0.04 -19.15
CA THR A 38 -10.55 1.30 -19.65
C THR A 38 -11.78 1.87 -18.95
N ASP A 39 -12.78 1.02 -18.64
CA ASP A 39 -14.05 1.41 -18.02
C ASP A 39 -13.89 1.65 -16.52
N GLN A 40 -13.03 0.86 -15.86
CA GLN A 40 -12.70 1.01 -14.44
C GLN A 40 -12.07 2.38 -14.13
N ILE A 41 -11.26 2.92 -15.05
CA ILE A 41 -10.53 4.17 -14.80
C ILE A 41 -11.39 5.42 -15.10
N VAL A 42 -12.33 5.35 -16.06
CA VAL A 42 -13.27 6.47 -16.33
C VAL A 42 -14.17 6.74 -15.12
N HIS A 43 -14.62 5.70 -14.41
CA HIS A 43 -15.42 5.88 -13.20
C HIS A 43 -14.62 6.47 -12.03
N ILE A 44 -13.32 6.15 -11.92
CA ILE A 44 -12.44 6.76 -10.92
C ILE A 44 -12.32 8.28 -11.15
N GLU A 45 -12.17 8.74 -12.40
CA GLU A 45 -12.05 10.17 -12.72
C GLU A 45 -13.25 10.99 -12.25
N GLN A 46 -14.46 10.57 -12.61
CA GLN A 46 -15.69 11.27 -12.26
C GLN A 46 -15.83 11.41 -10.73
N TRP A 47 -15.45 10.37 -10.01
CA TRP A 47 -15.50 10.37 -8.56
C TRP A 47 -14.39 11.23 -7.93
N LEU A 48 -13.19 11.25 -8.50
CA LEU A 48 -12.11 12.13 -8.07
C LEU A 48 -12.43 13.62 -8.29
N GLU A 49 -13.28 13.96 -9.27
CA GLU A 49 -13.73 15.34 -9.48
C GLU A 49 -14.69 15.83 -8.39
N GLU A 50 -15.39 14.93 -7.72
CA GLU A 50 -16.32 15.22 -6.62
C GLU A 50 -15.60 15.37 -5.26
N LEU A 51 -14.34 14.92 -5.16
CA LEU A 51 -13.56 15.00 -3.93
C LEU A 51 -13.02 16.41 -3.66
N PRO A 52 -12.94 16.81 -2.37
CA PRO A 52 -12.23 18.03 -1.97
C PRO A 52 -10.80 18.04 -2.52
N LYS A 53 -10.40 19.17 -3.10
CA LYS A 53 -9.10 19.33 -3.81
C LYS A 53 -7.88 19.31 -2.88
N ASP A 54 -8.10 19.45 -1.58
CA ASP A 54 -7.09 19.40 -0.53
C ASP A 54 -6.81 17.98 -0.03
N LEU A 55 -7.52 16.97 -0.54
CA LEU A 55 -7.22 15.57 -0.25
C LEU A 55 -5.98 15.09 -1.01
N THR A 56 -5.12 14.37 -0.29
CA THR A 56 -4.02 13.64 -0.90
C THR A 56 -4.50 12.27 -1.35
N ILE A 57 -4.37 12.00 -2.65
CA ILE A 57 -4.74 10.73 -3.26
C ILE A 57 -3.47 9.90 -3.46
N PHE A 58 -3.40 8.77 -2.77
CA PHE A 58 -2.36 7.77 -2.99
C PHE A 58 -2.93 6.64 -3.84
N TYR A 59 -2.24 6.28 -4.91
CA TYR A 59 -2.66 5.20 -5.79
C TYR A 59 -1.73 4.01 -5.70
N ASP A 60 -2.28 2.84 -5.38
CA ASP A 60 -1.56 1.58 -5.39
C ASP A 60 -1.28 1.10 -6.82
N LEU A 61 -0.01 0.94 -7.15
CA LEU A 61 0.44 0.44 -8.44
C LEU A 61 1.14 -0.92 -8.28
N CYS A 62 0.35 -1.99 -8.31
CA CYS A 62 0.80 -3.37 -8.60
C CYS A 62 -0.13 -3.99 -9.67
N ILE A 63 0.27 -5.14 -10.23
CA ILE A 63 -0.47 -5.91 -11.24
C ILE A 63 -1.12 -7.20 -10.70
N CYS A 64 -1.07 -7.47 -9.38
CA CYS A 64 -1.53 -8.75 -8.81
C CYS A 64 -3.04 -8.96 -8.93
N SER A 65 -3.83 -7.89 -8.93
CA SER A 65 -5.28 -7.98 -9.14
C SER A 65 -5.67 -8.24 -10.60
N SER A 66 -4.76 -7.93 -11.54
CA SER A 66 -4.96 -8.15 -12.99
C SER A 66 -4.28 -9.42 -13.49
N ASN A 67 -3.45 -10.08 -12.67
CA ASN A 67 -2.74 -11.29 -13.04
C ASN A 67 -3.48 -12.52 -12.50
N VAL A 68 -3.68 -13.53 -13.35
CA VAL A 68 -4.50 -14.72 -13.05
C VAL A 68 -3.93 -15.53 -11.88
N ASP A 69 -2.61 -15.54 -11.73
CA ASP A 69 -1.91 -16.24 -10.65
C ASP A 69 -1.81 -15.42 -9.34
N GLY A 70 -2.29 -14.17 -9.32
CA GLY A 70 -2.23 -13.28 -8.16
C GLY A 70 -0.84 -12.71 -7.84
N HIS A 71 0.19 -12.92 -8.68
CA HIS A 71 1.52 -12.36 -8.50
C HIS A 71 1.60 -10.91 -9.01
N CYS A 72 2.39 -10.06 -8.34
CA CYS A 72 2.78 -8.74 -8.85
C CYS A 72 3.83 -8.83 -9.99
N ARG A 73 4.12 -10.03 -10.49
CA ARG A 73 5.09 -10.32 -11.56
C ARG A 73 4.44 -11.33 -12.50
N ILE A 74 4.71 -11.22 -13.79
CA ILE A 74 4.25 -12.18 -14.81
C ILE A 74 5.28 -13.28 -14.93
N TYR A 75 4.82 -14.53 -14.90
CA TYR A 75 5.64 -15.72 -15.06
C TYR A 75 5.27 -16.45 -16.36
N ASP A 76 6.27 -16.98 -17.06
CA ASP A 76 6.11 -17.87 -18.19
C ASP A 76 6.84 -19.21 -17.92
N THR A 77 6.97 -20.06 -18.95
CA THR A 77 7.63 -21.37 -18.84
C THR A 77 9.10 -21.30 -18.41
N ASN A 78 9.75 -20.13 -18.54
CA ASN A 78 11.13 -19.87 -18.16
C ASN A 78 11.25 -19.12 -16.82
N GLY A 79 10.13 -18.89 -16.11
CA GLY A 79 10.09 -18.17 -14.85
C GLY A 79 9.66 -16.71 -15.02
N TYR A 80 10.24 -15.80 -14.25
CA TYR A 80 9.84 -14.39 -14.24
C TYR A 80 10.08 -13.71 -15.60
N ASN A 81 9.01 -13.27 -16.26
CA ASN A 81 9.06 -12.50 -17.48
C ASN A 81 9.07 -10.99 -17.17
N LYS A 82 10.27 -10.43 -17.08
CA LYS A 82 10.48 -9.01 -16.81
C LYS A 82 9.89 -8.09 -17.87
N GLU A 83 10.06 -8.41 -19.15
CA GLU A 83 9.62 -7.56 -20.27
C GLU A 83 8.09 -7.41 -20.27
N GLU A 84 7.36 -8.52 -20.18
CA GLU A 84 5.91 -8.49 -20.15
C GLU A 84 5.38 -7.83 -18.87
N THR A 85 6.03 -8.09 -17.72
CA THR A 85 5.70 -7.41 -16.45
C THR A 85 5.81 -5.89 -16.61
N MET A 86 6.93 -5.40 -17.14
CA MET A 86 7.17 -3.96 -17.32
C MET A 86 6.24 -3.35 -18.36
N LYS A 87 5.87 -4.09 -19.40
CA LYS A 87 4.91 -3.64 -20.43
C LYS A 87 3.51 -3.46 -19.85
N VAL A 88 3.00 -4.45 -19.11
CA VAL A 88 1.68 -4.35 -18.44
C VAL A 88 1.69 -3.24 -17.40
N PHE A 89 2.75 -3.16 -16.59
CA PHE A 89 2.93 -2.10 -15.60
C PHE A 89 2.94 -0.71 -16.23
N SER A 90 3.75 -0.49 -17.27
CA SER A 90 3.88 0.80 -17.95
C SER A 90 2.56 1.22 -18.61
N LYS A 91 1.82 0.27 -19.18
CA LYS A 91 0.48 0.55 -19.73
C LYS A 91 -0.48 0.99 -18.62
N LYS A 92 -0.49 0.32 -17.47
CA LYS A 92 -1.33 0.71 -16.32
C LYS A 92 -0.98 2.11 -15.83
N LEU A 93 0.31 2.42 -15.71
CA LEU A 93 0.80 3.75 -15.34
C LEU A 93 0.40 4.82 -16.38
N GLU A 94 0.59 4.56 -17.68
CA GLU A 94 0.26 5.52 -18.73
C GLU A 94 -1.22 5.89 -18.69
N VAL A 95 -2.09 4.89 -18.56
CA VAL A 95 -3.52 5.14 -18.42
C VAL A 95 -3.79 5.94 -17.16
N LEU A 96 -3.17 5.57 -16.02
CA LEU A 96 -3.31 6.29 -14.76
C LEU A 96 -2.95 7.78 -14.89
N LEU A 97 -1.79 8.10 -15.45
CA LEU A 97 -1.29 9.46 -15.56
C LEU A 97 -2.06 10.32 -16.55
N LYS A 98 -2.60 9.72 -17.63
CA LYS A 98 -3.44 10.44 -18.58
C LYS A 98 -4.82 10.77 -18.03
N LYS A 99 -5.33 9.88 -17.19
CA LYS A 99 -6.71 9.86 -16.73
C LYS A 99 -6.90 10.59 -15.40
N THR A 100 -5.91 10.56 -14.53
CA THR A 100 -6.07 11.05 -13.16
C THR A 100 -5.16 12.23 -12.83
N ARG A 101 -5.50 12.96 -11.75
CA ARG A 101 -4.66 14.02 -11.19
C ARG A 101 -3.71 13.52 -10.09
N ILE A 102 -3.32 12.24 -10.14
CA ILE A 102 -2.55 11.63 -9.06
C ILE A 102 -1.22 12.35 -8.85
N ARG A 103 -0.93 12.63 -7.58
CA ARG A 103 0.33 13.23 -7.13
C ARG A 103 1.19 12.27 -6.33
N SER A 104 0.59 11.26 -5.70
CA SER A 104 1.30 10.28 -4.88
C SER A 104 1.02 8.86 -5.37
N LEU A 105 2.09 8.11 -5.60
CA LEU A 105 2.02 6.76 -6.16
C LEU A 105 2.69 5.78 -5.21
N VAL A 106 1.95 4.75 -4.81
CA VAL A 106 2.42 3.69 -3.91
C VAL A 106 2.82 2.48 -4.74
N LEU A 107 4.11 2.17 -4.72
CA LEU A 107 4.69 1.00 -5.37
C LEU A 107 4.65 -0.17 -4.41
N SER A 108 3.72 -1.10 -4.66
CA SER A 108 3.48 -2.25 -3.79
C SER A 108 3.86 -3.59 -4.44
N ASP A 109 4.48 -3.55 -5.61
CA ASP A 109 4.87 -4.72 -6.39
C ASP A 109 6.18 -5.37 -5.93
N MET A 110 6.93 -4.72 -5.02
CA MET A 110 8.25 -5.17 -4.55
C MET A 110 9.21 -5.45 -5.70
N ASN A 111 9.15 -4.62 -6.75
CA ASN A 111 10.02 -4.73 -7.91
C ASN A 111 10.95 -3.52 -8.03
N LYS A 112 12.26 -3.76 -7.98
CA LYS A 112 13.26 -2.70 -8.14
C LYS A 112 13.20 -2.07 -9.52
N ASP A 113 12.97 -2.86 -10.57
CA ASP A 113 12.92 -2.36 -11.94
C ASP A 113 11.79 -1.35 -12.15
N THR A 114 10.68 -1.59 -11.46
CA THR A 114 9.55 -0.68 -11.41
C THR A 114 9.93 0.64 -10.74
N LEU A 115 10.55 0.59 -9.55
CA LEU A 115 11.00 1.78 -8.83
C LEU A 115 12.00 2.60 -9.66
N ASP A 116 12.99 1.93 -10.25
CA ASP A 116 13.98 2.54 -11.15
C ASP A 116 13.31 3.26 -12.32
N TYR A 117 12.34 2.60 -12.96
CA TYR A 117 11.60 3.17 -14.08
C TYR A 117 10.78 4.40 -13.67
N ILE A 118 10.02 4.32 -12.58
CA ILE A 118 9.18 5.42 -12.11
C ILE A 118 10.02 6.60 -11.66
N TYR A 119 11.06 6.36 -10.87
CA TYR A 119 11.93 7.42 -10.36
C TYR A 119 12.61 8.16 -11.51
N LYS A 120 13.18 7.44 -12.48
CA LYS A 120 13.88 8.04 -13.62
C LYS A 120 12.97 8.89 -14.51
N ASN A 121 11.73 8.45 -14.74
CA ASN A 121 10.84 9.10 -15.71
C ASN A 121 9.87 10.11 -15.07
N TYR A 122 9.54 9.94 -13.79
CA TYR A 122 8.46 10.67 -13.12
C TYR A 122 8.79 11.16 -11.70
N GLY A 123 9.95 10.82 -11.13
CA GLY A 123 10.30 11.17 -9.73
C GLY A 123 10.39 12.66 -9.42
N SER A 124 10.42 13.52 -10.44
CA SER A 124 10.38 14.98 -10.27
C SER A 124 8.97 15.57 -10.19
N VAL A 125 7.93 14.79 -10.56
CA VAL A 125 6.54 15.27 -10.66
C VAL A 125 5.54 14.41 -9.88
N ILE A 126 5.92 13.18 -9.52
CA ILE A 126 5.14 12.25 -8.70
C ILE A 126 5.90 12.02 -7.40
N ASP A 127 5.18 12.12 -6.29
CA ASP A 127 5.63 11.70 -4.98
C ASP A 127 5.56 10.16 -4.88
N ILE A 128 6.72 9.52 -4.80
CA ILE A 128 6.84 8.06 -4.86
C ILE A 128 6.87 7.50 -3.44
N TRP A 129 5.95 6.59 -3.16
CA TRP A 129 5.85 5.82 -1.93
C TRP A 129 6.23 4.38 -2.23
N TYR A 130 7.09 3.77 -1.42
CA TYR A 130 7.51 2.38 -1.62
C TYR A 130 7.05 1.50 -0.48
N GLU A 131 6.26 0.48 -0.78
CA GLU A 131 5.76 -0.47 0.21
C GLU A 131 6.70 -1.66 0.35
N PHE A 132 7.45 -1.66 1.44
CA PHE A 132 8.34 -2.75 1.82
C PHE A 132 7.53 -3.87 2.51
N LYS A 133 7.24 -4.92 1.73
CA LYS A 133 6.42 -6.07 2.15
C LYS A 133 7.27 -7.23 2.63
N THR A 134 7.11 -7.60 3.89
CA THR A 134 7.72 -8.83 4.42
C THR A 134 6.91 -10.07 4.02
N LYS A 135 7.56 -11.25 4.05
CA LYS A 135 6.86 -12.53 3.92
C LYS A 135 5.98 -12.75 5.15
N SER A 136 4.68 -12.54 5.00
CA SER A 136 3.72 -12.67 6.09
C SER A 136 2.46 -13.42 5.65
N GLN A 137 1.91 -14.21 6.57
CA GLN A 137 0.59 -14.85 6.44
C GLN A 137 -0.55 -13.87 6.75
N LEU A 138 -0.25 -12.69 7.29
CA LEU A 138 -1.23 -11.65 7.64
C LEU A 138 -1.92 -11.01 6.41
N TYR A 139 -1.50 -11.38 5.19
CA TYR A 139 -2.17 -11.03 3.93
C TYR A 139 -3.27 -12.00 3.52
N ASN A 140 -3.41 -13.13 4.21
CA ASN A 140 -4.34 -14.19 3.83
C ASN A 140 -5.80 -13.74 3.94
N VAL A 141 -6.12 -12.90 4.92
CA VAL A 141 -7.44 -12.28 5.06
C VAL A 141 -7.76 -11.48 3.81
N PHE A 142 -6.91 -10.53 3.44
CA PHE A 142 -7.05 -9.77 2.19
C PHE A 142 -7.21 -10.65 0.95
N ARG A 143 -6.37 -11.67 0.79
CA ARG A 143 -6.48 -12.59 -0.36
C ARG A 143 -7.83 -13.31 -0.41
N SER A 144 -8.32 -13.76 0.74
CA SER A 144 -9.64 -14.37 0.84
C SER A 144 -10.75 -13.40 0.43
N MET A 145 -10.67 -12.13 0.86
CA MET A 145 -11.63 -11.09 0.48
C MET A 145 -11.62 -10.81 -1.02
N MET A 146 -10.43 -10.81 -1.63
CA MET A 146 -10.25 -10.54 -3.06
C MET A 146 -10.39 -11.78 -3.96
N GLN A 147 -10.71 -12.95 -3.39
CA GLN A 147 -10.77 -14.23 -4.11
C GLN A 147 -9.46 -14.54 -4.88
N LEU A 148 -8.33 -14.11 -4.32
CA LEU A 148 -7.00 -14.34 -4.88
C LEU A 148 -6.39 -15.63 -4.33
N PRO A 149 -5.55 -16.32 -5.10
CA PRO A 149 -4.89 -17.53 -4.63
C PRO A 149 -3.94 -17.24 -3.46
N PHE A 150 -3.86 -18.19 -2.52
CA PHE A 150 -2.86 -18.18 -1.46
C PHE A 150 -1.51 -18.56 -2.05
N ILE A 151 -0.65 -17.55 -2.23
CA ILE A 151 0.69 -17.71 -2.79
C ILE A 151 1.73 -17.12 -1.83
N GLN A 152 2.83 -17.84 -1.65
CA GLN A 152 4.03 -17.27 -1.05
C GLN A 152 4.79 -16.53 -2.14
N LYS A 153 4.93 -15.21 -1.97
CA LYS A 153 5.62 -14.36 -2.95
C LYS A 153 7.11 -14.40 -2.64
N GLU A 154 7.90 -15.01 -3.51
CA GLU A 154 9.34 -15.19 -3.34
C GLU A 154 10.11 -13.86 -3.24
N TYR A 155 9.53 -12.79 -3.78
CA TYR A 155 10.10 -11.45 -3.80
C TYR A 155 9.72 -10.59 -2.60
N HIS A 156 8.86 -11.08 -1.71
CA HIS A 156 8.72 -10.45 -0.40
C HIS A 156 10.00 -10.77 0.39
N VAL A 157 10.49 -9.79 1.13
CA VAL A 157 11.72 -9.94 1.90
C VAL A 157 11.45 -10.69 3.21
N ASP A 158 12.45 -11.41 3.69
CA ASP A 158 12.48 -11.79 5.11
C ASP A 158 12.78 -10.50 5.88
N GLY A 159 12.02 -10.19 6.94
CA GLY A 159 11.94 -8.88 7.59
C GLY A 159 13.23 -8.34 8.23
N SER A 160 14.40 -8.89 7.92
CA SER A 160 15.71 -8.50 8.45
C SER A 160 16.67 -7.91 7.40
N ASP A 161 16.31 -7.86 6.11
CA ASP A 161 17.19 -7.31 5.08
C ASP A 161 17.10 -5.77 4.98
N LEU A 162 17.75 -5.09 5.93
CA LEU A 162 17.84 -3.63 5.98
C LEU A 162 18.63 -3.05 4.79
N ASP A 163 19.49 -3.83 4.12
CA ASP A 163 20.26 -3.35 2.98
C ASP A 163 19.36 -3.04 1.78
N VAL A 164 18.30 -3.82 1.58
CA VAL A 164 17.28 -3.50 0.57
C VAL A 164 16.60 -2.17 0.89
N LEU A 165 16.24 -1.94 2.15
CA LEU A 165 15.64 -0.69 2.61
C LEU A 165 16.58 0.50 2.41
N TYR A 166 17.85 0.37 2.79
CA TYR A 166 18.84 1.42 2.59
C TYR A 166 19.01 1.79 1.12
N ARG A 167 19.00 0.81 0.21
CA ARG A 167 19.01 1.10 -1.23
C ARG A 167 17.74 1.82 -1.69
N ILE A 168 16.57 1.49 -1.16
CA ILE A 168 15.31 2.18 -1.50
C ILE A 168 15.35 3.64 -1.06
N THR A 169 16.04 3.97 0.04
CA THR A 169 16.18 5.35 0.53
C THR A 169 16.94 6.28 -0.42
N GLU A 170 17.68 5.73 -1.40
CA GLU A 170 18.29 6.51 -2.48
C GLU A 170 17.26 7.07 -3.48
N TYR A 171 16.06 6.49 -3.54
CA TYR A 171 14.98 6.87 -4.45
C TYR A 171 13.87 7.64 -3.75
N THR A 172 13.52 7.25 -2.53
CA THR A 172 12.44 7.89 -1.76
C THR A 172 12.62 7.72 -0.26
N HIS A 173 12.24 8.75 0.50
CA HIS A 173 12.11 8.68 1.96
C HIS A 173 10.70 8.26 2.41
N ASN A 174 9.76 8.13 1.48
CA ASN A 174 8.39 7.72 1.76
C ASN A 174 8.28 6.19 1.72
N ILE A 175 8.76 5.55 2.78
CA ILE A 175 8.76 4.09 2.92
C ILE A 175 7.56 3.65 3.76
N ILE A 176 6.79 2.70 3.25
CA ILE A 176 5.69 2.06 3.96
C ILE A 176 6.13 0.65 4.35
N LEU A 177 6.22 0.34 5.64
CA LEU A 177 6.47 -1.02 6.13
C LEU A 177 5.15 -1.78 6.24
N LYS A 178 5.13 -3.01 5.71
CA LYS A 178 3.96 -3.88 5.76
C LYS A 178 4.36 -5.33 6.03
N PRO A 179 3.71 -6.03 6.99
CA PRO A 179 2.67 -5.57 7.92
C PRO A 179 3.19 -4.58 8.97
N CYS A 180 2.30 -3.88 9.68
CA CYS A 180 2.67 -2.82 10.63
C CYS A 180 3.34 -3.36 11.90
N LEU A 181 2.69 -4.30 12.59
CA LEU A 181 3.08 -4.75 13.93
C LEU A 181 4.31 -5.64 13.87
N THR A 182 4.46 -6.43 12.81
CA THR A 182 5.58 -7.36 12.63
C THR A 182 6.83 -6.70 12.02
N THR A 183 6.85 -5.38 11.89
CA THR A 183 7.99 -4.62 11.35
C THR A 183 8.40 -3.44 12.26
N ILE A 184 7.94 -3.46 13.51
CA ILE A 184 8.27 -2.45 14.54
C ILE A 184 9.78 -2.32 14.75
N ASP A 185 10.49 -3.45 14.81
CA ASP A 185 11.94 -3.53 14.94
C ASP A 185 12.68 -2.90 13.75
N ILE A 186 12.17 -3.11 12.53
CA ILE A 186 12.69 -2.48 11.31
C ILE A 186 12.55 -0.96 11.41
N SER A 187 11.34 -0.47 11.73
CA SER A 187 11.07 0.97 11.89
C SER A 187 11.98 1.61 12.93
N GLN A 188 12.09 0.96 14.09
CA GLN A 188 12.92 1.42 15.19
C GLN A 188 14.40 1.48 14.81
N SER A 189 14.90 0.46 14.09
CA SER A 189 16.29 0.42 13.63
C SER A 189 16.57 1.56 12.64
N LEU A 190 15.71 1.76 11.64
CA LEU A 190 15.84 2.86 10.67
C LEU A 190 15.81 4.24 11.35
N PHE A 191 14.93 4.40 12.34
CA PHE A 191 14.83 5.65 13.09
C PHE A 191 16.06 5.91 13.96
N GLN A 192 16.52 4.91 14.72
CA GLN A 192 17.65 5.06 15.63
C GLN A 192 19.00 5.18 14.90
N GLU A 193 19.20 4.42 13.82
CA GLU A 193 20.48 4.38 13.10
C GLU A 193 20.62 5.49 12.06
N LYS A 194 19.51 5.93 11.43
CA LYS A 194 19.53 6.87 10.31
C LYS A 194 18.66 8.10 10.51
N GLY A 195 17.88 8.19 11.59
CA GLY A 195 16.89 9.25 11.77
C GLY A 195 15.75 9.19 10.75
N LEU A 196 15.54 8.05 10.10
CA LEU A 196 14.52 7.89 9.06
C LEU A 196 13.20 7.49 9.69
N TYR A 197 12.19 8.32 9.47
CA TYR A 197 10.80 7.95 9.76
C TYR A 197 10.26 7.04 8.66
N THR A 198 9.46 6.07 9.05
CA THR A 198 8.72 5.24 8.10
C THR A 198 7.23 5.40 8.32
N SER A 199 6.44 4.98 7.36
CA SER A 199 5.00 4.80 7.51
C SER A 199 4.69 3.33 7.68
N ALA A 200 3.56 3.00 8.29
CA ALA A 200 3.18 1.60 8.54
C ALA A 200 1.86 1.29 7.85
N PHE A 201 1.74 0.09 7.29
CA PHE A 201 0.50 -0.43 6.75
C PHE A 201 -0.01 -1.56 7.62
N MET A 202 -1.08 -1.28 8.37
CA MET A 202 -1.77 -2.28 9.17
C MET A 202 -2.56 -3.19 8.24
N THR A 203 -2.24 -4.47 8.19
CA THR A 203 -2.98 -5.38 7.31
C THR A 203 -4.37 -5.69 7.88
N SER A 204 -5.25 -6.15 7.01
CA SER A 204 -6.58 -6.70 7.35
C SER A 204 -6.56 -7.71 8.50
N ALA A 205 -5.55 -8.57 8.59
CA ALA A 205 -5.43 -9.48 9.73
C ALA A 205 -5.08 -8.77 11.04
N GLU A 206 -4.10 -7.86 11.03
CA GLU A 206 -3.73 -7.05 12.21
C GLU A 206 -4.91 -6.20 12.68
N ALA A 207 -5.66 -5.67 11.71
CA ALA A 207 -6.85 -4.90 11.93
C ALA A 207 -7.93 -5.70 12.67
N ILE A 208 -8.34 -6.85 12.14
CA ILE A 208 -9.34 -7.72 12.77
C ILE A 208 -8.90 -8.13 14.18
N MET A 209 -7.60 -8.38 14.40
CA MET A 209 -7.07 -8.68 15.72
C MET A 209 -7.27 -7.52 16.70
N ILE A 210 -6.95 -6.28 16.30
CA ILE A 210 -7.14 -5.09 17.14
C ILE A 210 -8.63 -4.85 17.45
N GLN A 211 -9.51 -5.00 16.45
CA GLN A 211 -10.95 -4.93 16.64
C GLN A 211 -11.45 -5.93 17.68
N TYR A 212 -10.99 -7.18 17.58
CA TYR A 212 -11.35 -8.24 18.52
C TYR A 212 -10.90 -7.88 19.94
N LEU A 213 -9.65 -7.42 20.10
CA LEU A 213 -9.11 -7.01 21.41
C LEU A 213 -9.88 -5.82 22.00
N ASN A 214 -10.19 -4.79 21.20
CA ASN A 214 -10.98 -3.66 21.64
C ASN A 214 -12.34 -4.10 22.18
N LYS A 215 -12.99 -5.03 21.48
CA LYS A 215 -14.31 -5.56 21.85
C LYS A 215 -14.26 -6.42 23.11
N GLU A 216 -13.29 -7.34 23.20
CA GLU A 216 -13.19 -8.30 24.31
C GLU A 216 -12.79 -7.62 25.62
N TYR A 217 -11.86 -6.65 25.55
CA TYR A 217 -11.28 -6.04 26.74
C TYR A 217 -11.82 -4.63 27.03
N HIS A 218 -12.73 -4.11 26.19
CA HIS A 218 -13.33 -2.78 26.34
C HIS A 218 -12.30 -1.64 26.48
N ILE A 219 -11.23 -1.72 25.68
CA ILE A 219 -10.10 -0.77 25.65
C ILE A 219 -9.94 -0.19 24.24
N ASP A 220 -9.42 1.04 24.16
CA ASP A 220 -9.02 1.66 22.89
C ASP A 220 -7.55 1.35 22.60
N PHE A 221 -7.30 0.09 22.20
CA PHE A 221 -5.96 -0.40 21.92
C PHE A 221 -5.31 0.35 20.75
N LEU A 222 -6.11 0.84 19.78
CA LEU A 222 -5.59 1.53 18.61
C LEU A 222 -4.96 2.88 18.99
N SER A 223 -5.59 3.62 19.90
CA SER A 223 -5.06 4.90 20.39
C SER A 223 -3.74 4.73 21.13
N GLU A 224 -3.66 3.76 22.05
CA GLU A 224 -2.44 3.44 22.79
C GLU A 224 -1.33 2.95 21.86
N LEU A 225 -1.65 2.01 20.97
CA LEU A 225 -0.73 1.47 19.97
C LEU A 225 -0.17 2.59 19.09
N THR A 226 -1.02 3.49 18.58
CA THR A 226 -0.56 4.59 17.70
C THR A 226 0.50 5.44 18.39
N SER A 227 0.33 5.75 19.68
CA SER A 227 1.30 6.52 20.46
C SER A 227 2.66 5.83 20.57
N GLU A 228 2.67 4.50 20.76
CA GLU A 228 3.91 3.72 20.78
C GLU A 228 4.53 3.61 19.39
N LEU A 229 3.73 3.41 18.34
CA LEU A 229 4.19 3.38 16.96
C LEU A 229 4.90 4.69 16.57
N CYS A 230 4.41 5.85 17.05
CA CYS A 230 5.10 7.14 16.88
C CYS A 230 6.51 7.14 17.47
N ARG A 231 6.64 6.63 18.70
CA ARG A 231 7.90 6.67 19.47
C ARG A 231 9.01 5.84 18.82
N ILE A 232 8.63 4.79 18.11
CA ILE A 232 9.56 3.90 17.42
C ILE A 232 9.87 4.34 15.98
N GLY A 233 9.37 5.50 15.53
CA GLY A 233 9.75 6.06 14.23
C GLY A 233 8.70 5.92 13.12
N TYR A 234 7.47 5.46 13.43
CA TYR A 234 6.38 5.61 12.48
C TYR A 234 5.84 7.04 12.47
N ASN A 235 5.55 7.58 11.29
CA ASN A 235 5.00 8.94 11.12
C ASN A 235 3.58 8.96 10.51
N LYS A 236 3.19 7.88 9.83
CA LYS A 236 1.88 7.68 9.21
C LYS A 236 1.46 6.24 9.38
N LEU A 237 0.17 6.02 9.61
CA LEU A 237 -0.41 4.69 9.75
C LEU A 237 -1.56 4.56 8.76
N PHE A 238 -1.42 3.61 7.83
CA PHE A 238 -2.43 3.20 6.87
C PHE A 238 -3.26 2.10 7.53
N ILE A 239 -4.55 2.37 7.71
CA ILE A 239 -5.48 1.50 8.43
C ILE A 239 -6.64 1.13 7.51
N PRO A 240 -7.00 -0.15 7.34
CA PRO A 240 -8.21 -0.57 6.65
C PRO A 240 -9.45 0.06 7.28
N GLY A 241 -10.31 0.67 6.47
CA GLY A 241 -11.40 1.54 6.92
C GLY A 241 -12.46 0.80 7.73
N GLU A 242 -12.50 -0.52 7.58
CA GLU A 242 -13.33 -1.45 8.35
C GLU A 242 -13.07 -1.35 9.86
N LEU A 243 -11.87 -0.91 10.28
CA LEU A 243 -11.48 -0.66 11.68
C LEU A 243 -12.14 0.55 12.34
N LEU A 244 -12.82 1.40 11.58
CA LEU A 244 -13.33 2.69 12.07
C LEU A 244 -14.84 2.68 12.32
N ILE A 245 -15.48 1.51 12.21
CA ILE A 245 -16.93 1.31 12.41
C ILE A 245 -17.17 0.54 13.70
#